data_AF-A0A2S9FY64-F1
#
_entry.id   AF-A0A2S9FY64-F1
#
_cell.length_a   1.000
_cell.length_b   1.000
_cell.length_c   1.000
_cell.angle_alpha   90.00
_cell.angle_beta   90.00
_cell.angle_gamma   90.00
#
_symmetry.space_group_name_H-M   'P 1'
#
loop_
_entity.id
_entity.type
_entity.pdbx_description
1 polymer ?
#
loop_
_entity_poly.entity_id
_entity_poly.type
_entity_poly.pdbx_seq_one_letter_code
_entity_poly.pdbx_strand_id
1 'polypeptide(L)'
;PISAGAFGVVAREAAALGVNIDFIRGVSDYPVTGLEMRVSVPKGIYGELQAMLARVAVDEGVDIAVEDYSLSRRAKRLIVFDVDS
;
A
#
# COMPACT_ATOMS: atom_id res chain seq x y z
N PRO A 1 -3.97 -2.94 -14.84
CA PRO A 1 -2.75 -2.09 -14.84
C PRO A 1 -2.96 -0.87 -13.93
N ILE A 2 -1.97 -0.49 -13.13
CA ILE A 2 -2.09 0.69 -12.27
C ILE A 2 -2.01 1.94 -13.14
N SER A 3 -3.05 2.78 -13.10
CA SER A 3 -3.08 4.02 -13.86
C SER A 3 -2.25 5.11 -13.16
N ALA A 4 -1.76 6.08 -13.94
CA ALA A 4 -1.09 7.25 -13.38
C ALA A 4 -2.03 8.07 -12.46
N GLY A 5 -3.34 8.07 -12.77
CA GLY A 5 -4.36 8.70 -11.95
C GLY A 5 -4.47 8.07 -10.57
N ALA A 6 -4.63 6.75 -10.51
CA ALA A 6 -4.73 6.00 -9.26
C ALA A 6 -3.50 6.21 -8.37
N PHE A 7 -2.30 6.14 -8.97
CA PHE A 7 -1.05 6.42 -8.25
C PHE A 7 -1.00 7.87 -7.72
N GLY A 8 -1.45 8.83 -8.52
CA GLY A 8 -1.52 10.24 -8.14
C GLY A 8 -2.46 10.48 -6.95
N VAL A 9 -3.62 9.81 -6.92
CA VAL A 9 -4.57 9.90 -5.80
C VAL A 9 -3.94 9.33 -4.54
N VAL A 10 -3.36 8.12 -4.59
CA VAL A 10 -2.67 7.51 -3.43
C VAL A 10 -1.59 8.45 -2.86
N ALA A 11 -0.75 9.02 -3.72
CA ALA A 11 0.31 9.93 -3.29
C ALA A 11 -0.24 11.22 -2.66
N ARG A 12 -1.29 11.80 -3.26
CA ARG A 12 -1.94 13.01 -2.75
C ARG A 12 -2.57 12.79 -1.37
N GLU A 13 -3.33 11.71 -1.21
CA GLU A 13 -4.00 11.43 0.05
C GLU A 13 -3.01 11.06 1.16
N ALA A 14 -1.94 10.32 0.83
CA ALA A 14 -0.85 10.07 1.78
C ALA A 14 -0.17 11.39 2.23
N ALA A 15 0.12 12.29 1.28
CA ALA A 15 0.70 13.60 1.59
C ALA A 15 -0.23 14.47 2.45
N ALA A 16 -1.55 14.39 2.25
CA ALA A 16 -2.55 15.11 3.06
C ALA A 16 -2.51 14.70 4.54
N LEU A 17 -2.09 13.46 4.83
CA LEU A 17 -1.86 12.94 6.18
C LEU A 17 -0.43 13.20 6.70
N GLY A 18 0.39 13.94 5.96
CA GLY A 18 1.78 14.22 6.32
C GLY A 18 2.71 13.00 6.20
N VAL A 19 2.32 11.99 5.42
CA VAL A 19 3.15 10.82 5.14
C VAL A 19 4.19 11.15 4.07
N ASN A 20 5.46 10.89 4.36
CA ASN A 20 6.55 11.04 3.38
C ASN A 20 6.74 9.74 2.58
N ILE A 21 7.00 9.86 1.28
CA ILE A 21 7.38 8.72 0.43
C ILE A 21 8.91 8.69 0.35
N ASP A 22 9.51 7.65 0.94
CA ASP A 22 10.96 7.49 1.00
C ASP A 22 11.50 6.83 -0.28
N PHE A 23 10.73 5.91 -0.86
CA PHE A 23 11.12 5.16 -2.05
C PHE A 23 9.93 4.56 -2.79
N ILE A 24 10.04 4.46 -4.11
CA ILE A 24 9.06 3.82 -4.99
C ILE A 24 9.79 2.82 -5.90
N ARG A 25 9.29 1.60 -6.03
CA ARG A 25 9.76 0.64 -7.04
C ARG A 25 8.63 -0.15 -7.68
N GLY A 26 8.82 -0.55 -8.92
CA GLY A 26 8.06 -1.66 -9.51
C GLY A 26 8.49 -2.99 -8.89
N VAL A 27 7.52 -3.85 -8.59
CA VAL A 27 7.75 -5.21 -8.08
C VAL A 27 7.21 -6.30 -9.01
N SER A 28 6.31 -5.97 -9.93
CA SER A 28 5.79 -6.86 -10.95
C SER A 28 5.28 -6.07 -12.15
N ASP A 29 5.48 -6.59 -13.35
CA ASP A 29 4.92 -6.12 -14.61
C ASP A 29 3.96 -7.14 -15.25
N TYR A 30 3.96 -8.38 -14.74
CA TYR A 30 3.07 -9.48 -15.13
C TYR A 30 2.86 -10.46 -13.95
N PRO A 31 1.65 -11.03 -13.76
CA PRO A 31 0.42 -10.82 -14.55
C PRO A 31 -0.28 -9.48 -14.25
N VAL A 32 0.13 -8.79 -13.20
CA VAL A 32 -0.44 -7.50 -12.78
C VAL A 32 0.69 -6.52 -12.49
N THR A 33 0.48 -5.25 -12.79
CA THR A 33 1.41 -4.18 -12.40
C THR A 33 1.44 -4.07 -10.88
N GLY A 34 2.61 -4.25 -10.26
CA GLY A 34 2.84 -4.08 -8.84
C GLY A 34 3.80 -2.93 -8.55
N LEU A 35 3.43 -2.07 -7.61
CA LEU A 35 4.27 -0.98 -7.09
C LEU A 35 4.45 -1.15 -5.57
N GLU A 36 5.68 -1.01 -5.09
CA GLU A 36 5.98 -0.91 -3.66
C GLU A 36 6.38 0.54 -3.34
N MET A 37 5.76 1.08 -2.29
CA MET A 37 6.09 2.37 -1.71
C MET A 37 6.58 2.16 -0.28
N ARG A 38 7.75 2.70 0.05
CA ARG A 38 8.18 2.84 1.44
C ARG A 38 7.85 4.23 1.90
N VAL A 39 7.22 4.31 3.07
CA VAL A 39 6.70 5.55 3.60
C VAL A 39 7.08 5.74 5.06
N SER A 40 7.32 6.99 5.43
CA SER A 40 7.50 7.43 6.80
C SER A 40 6.20 8.05 7.29
N VAL A 41 5.54 7.35 8.21
CA VAL A 41 4.21 7.71 8.74
C VAL A 41 4.35 8.41 10.09
N PRO A 42 3.75 9.59 10.29
CA PRO A 42 3.64 10.23 11.60
C PRO A 42 3.08 9.29 12.68
N LYS A 43 3.50 9.47 13.93
CA LYS A 43 3.02 8.64 15.03
C LYS A 43 1.53 8.88 15.27
N GLY A 44 0.78 7.80 15.47
CA GLY A 44 -0.63 7.87 15.86
C GLY A 44 -1.63 7.84 14.70
N ILE A 45 -1.19 8.02 13.45
CA ILE A 45 -2.12 8.11 12.30
C ILE A 45 -2.21 6.83 11.46
N TYR A 46 -1.61 5.72 11.89
CA TYR A 46 -1.60 4.47 11.11
C TYR A 46 -3.01 4.00 10.75
N GLY A 47 -3.95 4.07 11.70
CA GLY A 47 -5.34 3.69 11.45
C GLY A 47 -6.07 4.62 10.47
N GLU A 48 -5.79 5.92 10.53
CA GLU A 48 -6.33 6.91 9.60
C GLU A 48 -5.79 6.70 8.18
N LEU A 49 -4.49 6.45 8.06
CA LEU A 49 -3.84 6.10 6.80
C LEU A 49 -4.47 4.83 6.19
N GLN A 50 -4.65 3.78 7.00
CA GLN A 50 -5.24 2.52 6.54
C GLN A 50 -6.70 2.73 6.10
N ALA A 51 -7.51 3.47 6.85
CA ALA A 51 -8.90 3.74 6.50
C ALA A 51 -9.03 4.59 5.24
N MET A 52 -8.17 5.58 5.06
CA MET A 52 -8.11 6.40 3.84
C MET A 52 -7.71 5.54 2.64
N LEU A 53 -6.64 4.75 2.74
CA LEU A 53 -6.16 3.94 1.61
C LEU A 53 -7.16 2.85 1.23
N ALA A 54 -7.92 2.31 2.17
CA ALA A 54 -9.01 1.38 1.89
C ALA A 54 -10.13 2.02 1.04
N ARG A 55 -10.43 3.31 1.26
CA ARG A 55 -11.39 4.04 0.41
C ARG A 55 -10.83 4.27 -0.98
N VAL A 56 -9.59 4.75 -1.07
CA VAL A 56 -8.90 4.98 -2.35
C VAL A 56 -8.83 3.70 -3.19
N ALA A 57 -8.60 2.54 -2.54
CA ALA A 57 -8.58 1.24 -3.22
C ALA A 57 -9.90 0.94 -3.95
N VAL A 58 -11.03 1.21 -3.29
CA VAL A 58 -12.37 1.02 -3.88
C VAL A 58 -12.65 2.04 -4.97
N ASP A 59 -12.37 3.32 -4.71
CA ASP A 59 -12.69 4.42 -5.62
C ASP A 59 -11.87 4.35 -6.92
N GLU A 60 -10.60 3.96 -6.83
CA GLU A 60 -9.68 3.86 -7.97
C GLU A 60 -9.62 2.45 -8.58
N GLY A 61 -10.27 1.45 -7.97
CA GLY A 61 -10.29 0.07 -8.45
C GLY A 61 -8.91 -0.60 -8.45
N VAL A 62 -8.11 -0.36 -7.39
CA VAL A 62 -6.76 -0.91 -7.23
C VAL A 62 -6.59 -1.57 -5.86
N ASP A 63 -5.78 -2.64 -5.80
CA ASP A 63 -5.44 -3.28 -4.53
C ASP A 63 -4.36 -2.49 -3.79
N ILE A 64 -4.63 -2.12 -2.53
CA ILE A 64 -3.68 -1.40 -1.68
C ILE A 64 -3.50 -2.16 -0.37
N ALA A 65 -2.27 -2.56 -0.09
CA ALA A 65 -1.87 -3.17 1.16
C ALA A 65 -0.91 -2.24 1.92
N VAL A 66 -1.12 -2.11 3.23
CA VAL A 66 -0.25 -1.37 4.14
C VAL A 66 0.37 -2.34 5.13
N GLU A 67 1.70 -2.34 5.20
CA GLU A 67 2.44 -3.17 6.14
C GLU A 67 3.49 -2.35 6.90
N ASP A 68 3.66 -2.67 8.17
CA ASP A 68 4.76 -2.12 8.95
C ASP A 68 6.11 -2.59 8.43
N TYR A 69 6.95 -1.62 8.09
CA TYR A 69 8.30 -1.87 7.60
C TYR A 69 9.29 -2.04 8.77
N SER A 70 9.29 -3.22 9.37
CA SER A 70 10.26 -3.60 10.42
C SER A 70 11.03 -4.88 10.07
N LEU A 71 12.27 -5.00 10.58
CA LEU A 71 13.14 -6.17 10.36
C LEU A 71 12.48 -7.50 10.76
N SER A 72 11.66 -7.49 11.82
CA SER A 72 10.99 -8.69 12.33
C SER A 72 9.85 -9.20 11.44
N ARG A 73 9.17 -8.32 10.68
CA ARG A 73 8.05 -8.72 9.80
C ARG A 73 8.48 -9.21 8.42
N ARG A 74 9.74 -9.01 8.02
CA ARG A 74 10.30 -9.49 6.73
C ARG A 74 10.40 -11.00 6.63
N ALA A 75 10.41 -11.71 7.76
CA ALA A 75 10.56 -13.16 7.82
C ALA A 75 9.21 -13.84 8.10
N LYS A 76 8.19 -13.58 7.27
CA LYS A 76 6.99 -14.43 7.26
C LYS A 76 7.40 -15.85 6.88
N ARG A 77 7.04 -16.85 7.70
CA ARG A 77 7.52 -18.25 7.58
C ARG A 77 6.40 -19.28 7.40
N LEU A 78 5.15 -18.85 7.48
CA LEU A 78 3.97 -19.71 7.36
C LEU A 78 2.88 -18.93 6.62
N ILE A 79 2.24 -19.59 5.67
CA ILE A 79 1.03 -19.13 5.00
C ILE A 79 0.03 -20.29 4.98
N VAL A 80 -1.24 -19.99 5.21
CA VAL A 80 -2.35 -20.94 5.13
C VAL A 80 -3.37 -20.33 4.18
N PHE A 81 -3.90 -21.15 3.28
CA PHE A 81 -4.93 -20.76 2.34
C PHE A 81 -6.23 -21.46 2.72
N ASP A 82 -7.33 -20.73 2.69
CA ASP A 82 -8.67 -21.32 2.74
C ASP A 82 -8.95 -22.03 1.40
N VAL A 83 -9.72 -23.12 1.43
CA VAL A 83 -10.01 -23.97 0.26
C VAL A 83 -11.40 -23.71 -0.30
N ASP A 84 -12.34 -23.31 0.55
CA ASP A 84 -13.69 -22.99 0.14
C ASP A 84 -13.78 -21.48 -0.19
N SER A 85 -14.42 -21.14 -1.31
CA SER A 85 -14.56 -19.77 -1.82
C SER A 85 -16.02 -19.33 -1.89
#